data_AF-A0A7X7A383-F1
#
_entry.id   AF-A0A7X7A383-F1
#
_cell.length_a   1.000
_cell.length_b   1.000
_cell.length_c   1.000
_cell.angle_alpha   90.00
_cell.angle_beta   90.00
_cell.angle_gamma   90.00
#
_symmetry.space_group_name_H-M   'P 1'
#
loop_
_entity.id
_entity.type
_entity.pdbx_description
1 polymer ?
#
loop_
_entity_poly.entity_id
_entity_poly.type
_entity_poly.pdbx_seq_one_letter_code
_entity_poly.pdbx_strand_id
1 'polypeptide(L)' 'VLPAADIPVVAKKSGAKIIEINIEETHLTKEITDMFLQGRATEVMKEIGRLLYL' A
#
# COMPACT_ATOMS: atom_id res chain seq x y z
N VAL A 1 14.25 5.81 1.63
CA VAL A 1 15.65 5.45 1.93
C VAL A 1 15.75 3.93 2.04
N LEU A 2 16.73 3.32 1.37
CA LEU A 2 17.10 1.94 1.72
C LEU A 2 17.56 1.94 3.19
N PRO A 3 17.16 0.95 4.00
CA PRO A 3 16.62 -0.36 3.65
C PRO A 3 15.07 -0.48 3.63
N ALA A 4 14.33 0.58 3.98
CA ALA A 4 12.86 0.49 4.16
C ALA A 4 12.09 0.17 2.86
N ALA A 5 12.67 0.54 1.71
CA ALA A 5 12.08 0.27 0.40
C ALA A 5 12.06 -1.23 0.03
N ASP A 6 12.84 -2.07 0.71
CA ASP A 6 12.87 -3.52 0.45
C ASP A 6 11.77 -4.29 1.18
N ILE A 7 11.16 -3.70 2.22
CA ILE A 7 10.13 -4.37 3.03
C ILE A 7 8.96 -4.88 2.17
N PRO A 8 8.36 -4.06 1.27
CA PRO A 8 7.27 -4.51 0.41
C PRO A 8 7.69 -5.66 -0.52
N VAL A 9 8.93 -5.63 -1.02
CA VAL A 9 9.48 -6.66 -1.91
C VAL A 9 9.64 -7.99 -1.17
N VAL A 10 10.21 -7.95 0.05
CA VAL A 10 10.37 -9.15 0.90
C VAL A 10 9.01 -9.71 1.29
N ALA A 11 8.04 -8.86 1.63
CA ALA A 11 6.68 -9.27 1.95
C ALA A 11 6.01 -9.98 0.76
N LYS A 12 6.08 -9.40 -0.45
CA LYS A 12 5.55 -10.01 -1.68
C LYS A 12 6.18 -11.37 -1.96
N LYS A 13 7.51 -11.46 -1.87
CA LYS A 13 8.25 -12.73 -2.04
C LYS A 13 7.87 -13.79 -1.02
N SER A 14 7.44 -13.36 0.17
CA SER A 14 6.94 -14.25 1.24
C SER A 14 5.45 -14.63 1.08
N GLY A 15 4.80 -14.20 -0.01
CA GLY A 15 3.40 -14.51 -0.30
C GLY A 15 2.39 -13.52 0.27
N ALA A 16 2.83 -12.38 0.83
CA ALA A 16 1.91 -11.36 1.32
C ALA A 16 1.18 -10.65 0.15
N LYS A 17 -0.07 -10.26 0.42
CA LYS A 17 -0.80 -9.32 -0.44
C LYS A 17 -0.38 -7.89 -0.14
N ILE A 18 -0.03 -7.14 -1.17
CA ILE A 18 0.47 -5.77 -1.06
C ILE A 18 -0.65 -4.81 -1.44
N ILE A 19 -1.07 -4.00 -0.48
CA ILE A 19 -2.00 -2.88 -0.69
C ILE A 19 -1.18 -1.59 -0.56
N GLU A 20 -1.18 -0.77 -1.60
CA GLU A 20 -0.48 0.52 -1.62
C GLU A 20 -1.48 1.66 -1.50
N ILE A 21 -1.22 2.60 -0.60
CA ILE A 21 -1.99 3.84 -0.46
C ILE A 21 -1.06 5.00 -0.81
N ASN A 22 -1.31 5.66 -1.93
CA ASN A 22 -0.51 6.79 -2.36
C ASN A 22 -1.31 7.75 -3.24
N ILE A 23 -0.87 9.00 -3.34
CA ILE A 23 -1.57 10.02 -4.15
C ILE A 23 -1.37 9.82 -5.66
N GLU A 24 -0.28 9.15 -6.03
CA GLU A 24 0.12 8.86 -7.41
C GLU A 24 0.74 7.47 -7.51
N GLU A 25 0.68 6.88 -8.70
CA GLU A 25 1.33 5.61 -8.96
C GLU A 25 2.85 5.74 -8.89
N THR A 26 3.50 4.71 -8.37
CA THR A 26 4.96 4.60 -8.32
C THR A 26 5.43 3.36 -9.07
N HIS A 27 6.75 3.15 -9.13
CA HIS A 27 7.30 1.90 -9.64
C HIS A 27 6.80 0.69 -8.83
N LEU A 28 6.57 0.87 -7.53
CA LEU A 28 6.05 -0.17 -6.65
C LEU A 28 4.65 -0.63 -7.08
N THR A 29 3.81 0.33 -7.51
CA THR A 29 2.45 0.11 -7.98
C THR A 29 2.41 -0.84 -9.17
N LYS A 30 3.37 -0.71 -10.07
CA LYS A 30 3.45 -1.48 -11.32
C LYS A 30 4.10 -2.85 -11.12
N GLU A 31 5.03 -2.95 -10.19
CA GLU A 31 5.86 -4.14 -10.00
C GLU A 31 5.26 -5.16 -9.02
N ILE A 32 4.77 -4.71 -7.86
CA ILE A 32 4.46 -5.65 -6.75
C ILE A 32 3.09 -5.43 -6.08
N THR A 33 2.46 -4.27 -6.27
CA THR A 33 1.18 -3.93 -5.65
C THR A 33 0.04 -4.81 -6.19
N ASP A 34 -0.70 -5.47 -5.31
CA ASP A 34 -1.92 -6.23 -5.67
C ASP A 34 -3.15 -5.31 -5.76
N MET A 35 -3.20 -4.27 -4.92
CA MET A 35 -4.29 -3.30 -4.89
C MET A 35 -3.75 -1.89 -4.64
N PHE A 36 -4.09 -0.95 -5.52
CA PHE A 36 -3.73 0.45 -5.37
C PHE A 36 -4.94 1.28 -4.91
N LEU A 37 -4.79 1.98 -3.80
CA LEU A 37 -5.77 2.89 -3.25
C LEU A 37 -5.25 4.32 -3.42
N GLN A 38 -5.73 5.00 -4.45
CA GLN A 38 -5.27 6.35 -4.76
C GLN A 38 -5.86 7.37 -3.76
N GLY A 39 -5.00 8.08 -3.04
CA GLY A 39 -5.40 9.13 -2.10
C GLY A 39 -4.36 9.40 -1.02
N ARG A 40 -4.61 10.43 -0.18
CA ARG A 40 -3.76 10.65 0.99
C ARG A 40 -3.99 9.54 2.00
N ALA A 41 -2.92 9.05 2.61
CA ALA A 41 -3.00 7.99 3.62
C ALA A 41 -4.00 8.31 4.74
N THR A 42 -4.04 9.56 5.20
CA THR A 42 -4.97 10.00 6.26
C THR A 42 -6.45 9.92 5.86
N GLU A 43 -6.78 10.18 4.59
CA GLU A 43 -8.16 10.15 4.08
C GLU A 43 -8.61 8.70 3.88
N VAL A 44 -7.79 7.90 3.21
CA VAL A 44 -8.07 6.49 2.94
C VAL A 44 -8.18 5.69 4.24
N MET A 45 -7.28 5.91 5.21
CA MET A 45 -7.35 5.20 6.50
C MET A 45 -8.57 5.59 7.33
N LYS A 46 -9.03 6.84 7.26
CA LYS A 46 -10.29 7.26 7.91
C LYS A 46 -11.49 6.54 7.30
N GLU A 47 -11.52 6.42 5.98
CA GLU A 47 -12.60 5.74 5.27
C GLU A 47 -12.61 4.23 5.56
N ILE A 48 -11.44 3.58 5.58
CA ILE A 48 -11.32 2.17 6.01
C ILE A 48 -11.83 2.01 7.44
N GLY A 49 -11.42 2.90 8.36
CA GLY A 49 -11.90 2.89 9.74
C GLY A 49 -13.42 3.02 9.83
N ARG A 50 -14.01 3.91 9.03
CA ARG A 50 -15.46 4.11 8.93
C ARG A 50 -16.21 2.88 8.43
N LEU A 51 -15.65 2.12 7.50
CA LEU A 51 -16.30 0.94 6.92
C LEU A 51 -16.17 -0.32 7.78
N LEU A 52 -15.10 -0.42 8.59
CA LEU A 52 -14.79 -1.64 9.35
C LEU A 52 -15.18 -1.56 10.84
N TYR A 53 -15.18 -0.37 11.44
CA TYR A 53 -15.21 -0.22 12.90
C TYR A 53 -16.17 0.87 13.42
N LEU A 54 -16.82 1.62 12.53
CA LEU A 54 -17.85 2.62 12.86
C LEU A 54 -19.17 2.27 12.17
#